data_AF-A0A950E3P1-F1
#
_entry.id   AF-A0A950E3P1-F1
#
_cell.length_a   1.000
_cell.length_b   1.000
_cell.length_c   1.000
_cell.angle_alpha   90.00
_cell.angle_beta   90.00
_cell.angle_gamma   90.00
#
_symmetry.space_group_name_H-M   'P 1'
#
loop_
_entity.id
_entity.type
_entity.pdbx_description
1 polymer ?
#
loop_
_entity_poly.entity_id
_entity_poly.type
_entity_poly.pdbx_seq_one_letter_code
_entity_poly.pdbx_strand_id
1 'polypeptide(L)'
;MAGSDMSVATLLTLPAAAAPQHLPGALHALESPLNHYGYFAIAGLVFLEDFGVPVPGETVLVLGAVYSINGLVLVLAVGIVYVMANIAVFTFYRREHGDEFNILLHAVFPVVSSVALIYAVYKSFSPAPAHPYNLSPYIDGGWLVIGMMILIVMRARGKEEWLATAGASLADMGEA
;
A
#
# COMPACT_ATOMS: atom_id res chain seq x y z
N MET A 1 -57.97 -4.83 13.94
CA MET A 1 -56.71 -5.25 14.59
C MET A 1 -56.13 -6.40 13.80
N ALA A 2 -55.16 -6.12 12.93
CA ALA A 2 -54.32 -7.13 12.25
C ALA A 2 -53.06 -6.39 11.80
N GLY A 3 -52.16 -6.17 12.77
CA GLY A 3 -50.90 -5.47 12.58
C GLY A 3 -49.79 -6.46 12.22
N SER A 4 -49.06 -6.12 11.16
CA SER A 4 -47.58 -6.04 11.16
C SER A 4 -46.79 -7.23 11.72
N ASP A 5 -46.81 -8.38 11.04
CA ASP A 5 -45.81 -9.44 11.24
C ASP A 5 -45.06 -9.75 9.92
N MET A 6 -44.61 -8.70 9.22
CA MET A 6 -43.54 -8.88 8.22
C MET A 6 -42.23 -9.06 8.98
N SER A 7 -41.96 -10.31 9.35
CA SER A 7 -40.81 -10.74 10.13
C SER A 7 -39.50 -10.18 9.58
N VAL A 8 -38.72 -9.58 10.47
CA VAL A 8 -37.34 -9.11 10.26
C VAL A 8 -36.44 -10.20 9.64
N ALA A 9 -36.83 -11.47 9.76
CA ALA A 9 -36.16 -12.61 9.12
C ALA A 9 -36.22 -12.61 7.59
N THR A 10 -37.26 -12.03 6.97
CA THR A 10 -37.38 -11.96 5.50
C THR A 10 -36.44 -10.90 4.89
N LEU A 11 -36.05 -9.87 5.64
CA LEU A 11 -35.06 -8.88 5.19
C LEU A 11 -33.61 -9.40 5.25
N LEU A 12 -33.34 -10.46 6.02
CA LEU A 12 -32.00 -11.02 6.24
C LEU A 12 -31.64 -12.19 5.30
N THR A 13 -32.54 -12.56 4.39
CA THR A 13 -32.39 -13.71 3.46
C THR A 13 -32.34 -13.32 1.99
N LEU A 14 -32.29 -12.03 1.68
CA LEU A 14 -31.80 -11.63 0.37
C LEU A 14 -30.31 -11.97 0.32
N PRO A 15 -29.83 -12.80 -0.63
CA PRO A 15 -28.41 -12.79 -0.91
C PRO A 15 -28.07 -11.33 -1.19
N ALA A 16 -27.01 -10.81 -0.59
CA ALA A 16 -26.36 -9.63 -1.09
C ALA A 16 -25.81 -10.00 -2.48
N ALA A 17 -26.69 -10.16 -3.46
CA ALA A 17 -26.37 -10.17 -4.86
C ALA A 17 -25.65 -8.85 -5.05
N ALA A 18 -24.35 -8.96 -5.33
CA ALA A 18 -23.45 -7.83 -5.53
C ALA A 18 -24.16 -6.78 -6.37
N ALA A 19 -24.68 -5.74 -5.71
CA ALA A 19 -25.14 -4.57 -6.42
C ALA A 19 -23.92 -4.12 -7.25
N PRO A 20 -24.06 -3.84 -8.56
CA PRO A 20 -22.96 -3.31 -9.34
C PRO A 20 -22.44 -2.08 -8.61
N GLN A 21 -21.26 -2.21 -8.00
CA GLN A 21 -20.60 -1.18 -7.23
C GLN A 21 -20.10 -0.16 -8.26
N HIS A 22 -20.95 0.80 -8.60
CA HIS A 22 -20.57 1.81 -9.57
C HIS A 22 -19.55 2.75 -8.96
N LEU A 23 -18.46 2.99 -9.67
CA LEU A 23 -17.38 3.84 -9.20
C LEU A 23 -17.86 5.30 -9.21
N PRO A 24 -17.75 6.03 -8.08
CA PRO A 24 -18.29 7.37 -7.98
C PRO A 24 -17.51 8.39 -8.83
N GLY A 25 -18.24 9.31 -9.48
CA GLY A 25 -17.65 10.48 -10.13
C GLY A 25 -16.83 10.18 -11.39
N ALA A 26 -15.64 10.78 -11.50
CA ALA A 26 -14.75 10.62 -12.67
C ALA A 26 -14.29 9.17 -12.91
N LEU A 27 -14.38 8.32 -11.89
CA LEU A 27 -14.02 6.91 -11.95
C LEU A 27 -15.04 6.06 -12.72
N HIS A 28 -16.26 6.54 -12.93
CA HIS A 28 -17.27 5.87 -13.75
C HIS A 28 -16.79 5.68 -15.20
N ALA A 29 -15.98 6.60 -15.72
CA ALA A 29 -15.38 6.48 -17.05
C ALA A 29 -14.40 5.28 -17.16
N LEU A 30 -13.88 4.81 -16.03
CA LEU A 30 -12.94 3.70 -15.97
C LEU A 30 -13.64 2.34 -15.81
N GLU A 31 -14.96 2.31 -15.52
CA GLU A 31 -15.70 1.06 -15.33
C GLU A 31 -15.61 0.12 -16.52
N SER A 32 -15.82 0.62 -17.74
CA SER A 32 -15.77 -0.23 -18.94
C SER A 32 -14.37 -0.82 -19.16
N PRO A 33 -13.27 -0.04 -19.11
CA PRO A 33 -11.91 -0.59 -19.14
C PRO A 33 -11.63 -1.59 -18.01
N LEU A 34 -11.99 -1.26 -16.77
CA LEU A 34 -11.78 -2.11 -15.59
C LEU A 34 -12.53 -3.44 -15.70
N ASN A 35 -13.78 -3.41 -16.14
CA ASN A 35 -14.61 -4.60 -16.31
C ASN A 35 -14.14 -5.49 -17.46
N HIS A 36 -13.58 -4.89 -18.52
CA HIS A 36 -13.14 -5.65 -19.69
C HIS A 36 -11.71 -6.20 -19.55
N TYR A 37 -10.79 -5.40 -19.00
CA TYR A 37 -9.35 -5.73 -18.93
C TYR A 37 -8.89 -6.14 -17.53
N GLY A 38 -9.72 -5.97 -16.49
CA GLY A 38 -9.41 -6.41 -15.12
C GLY A 38 -8.10 -5.81 -14.59
N TYR A 39 -7.24 -6.65 -14.00
CA TYR A 39 -5.94 -6.23 -13.45
C TYR A 39 -5.02 -5.54 -14.47
N PHE A 40 -5.16 -5.84 -15.77
CA PHE A 40 -4.38 -5.16 -16.81
C PHE A 40 -4.76 -3.69 -16.96
N ALA A 41 -6.01 -3.32 -16.71
CA ALA A 41 -6.41 -1.91 -16.68
C ALA A 41 -5.75 -1.18 -15.50
N ILE A 42 -5.72 -1.80 -14.32
CA ILE A 42 -5.08 -1.23 -13.13
C ILE A 42 -3.58 -1.02 -13.40
N ALA A 43 -2.90 -2.05 -13.92
CA ALA A 43 -1.48 -1.97 -14.26
C ALA A 43 -1.19 -0.88 -15.30
N GLY A 44 -2.02 -0.77 -16.35
CA GLY A 44 -1.87 0.26 -17.38
C GLY A 44 -2.10 1.68 -16.85
N LEU A 45 -3.10 1.88 -15.98
CA LEU A 45 -3.38 3.18 -15.37
C LEU A 45 -2.24 3.64 -14.46
N VAL A 46 -1.73 2.75 -13.60
CA VAL A 46 -0.56 3.05 -12.74
C VAL A 46 0.66 3.37 -13.59
N PHE A 47 0.94 2.55 -14.60
CA PHE A 47 2.07 2.79 -15.51
C PHE A 47 2.00 4.14 -16.21
N LEU A 48 0.81 4.51 -16.69
CA LEU A 48 0.60 5.77 -17.40
C LEU A 48 0.70 6.98 -16.45
N GLU A 49 0.26 6.83 -15.20
CA GLU A 49 0.45 7.81 -14.13
C GLU A 49 1.93 8.01 -13.79
N ASP A 50 2.68 6.92 -13.63
CA ASP A 50 4.12 6.95 -13.35
C ASP A 50 4.92 7.62 -14.48
N PHE A 51 4.43 7.52 -15.72
CA PHE A 51 5.00 8.23 -16.88
C PHE A 51 4.53 9.70 -17.01
N GLY A 52 3.78 10.21 -16.04
CA GLY A 52 3.42 11.63 -15.91
C GLY A 52 2.09 12.02 -16.56
N VAL A 53 1.30 11.07 -17.05
CA VAL A 53 -0.06 11.36 -17.52
C VAL A 53 -0.97 11.44 -16.28
N PRO A 54 -1.76 12.51 -16.11
CA PRO A 54 -2.61 12.66 -14.94
C PRO A 54 -3.86 11.76 -15.04
N VAL A 55 -3.68 10.45 -14.86
CA VAL A 55 -4.74 9.45 -14.69
C VAL A 55 -4.77 8.97 -13.24
N PRO A 56 -5.92 8.52 -12.71
CA PRO A 56 -6.04 8.12 -11.31
C PRO A 56 -5.65 6.65 -11.08
N GLY A 57 -4.48 6.23 -11.54
CA GLY A 57 -3.95 4.88 -11.38
C GLY A 57 -3.73 4.46 -9.93
N GLU A 58 -3.07 5.28 -9.11
CA GLU A 58 -2.81 4.96 -7.70
C GLU A 58 -4.13 4.90 -6.90
N THR A 59 -5.07 5.78 -7.20
CA THR A 59 -6.41 5.78 -6.59
C THR A 59 -7.18 4.50 -6.92
N VAL A 60 -7.16 4.05 -8.17
CA VAL A 60 -7.81 2.81 -8.61
C VAL A 60 -7.14 1.58 -7.99
N LEU A 61 -5.81 1.59 -7.84
CA LEU A 61 -5.07 0.53 -7.13
C LEU A 61 -5.51 0.44 -5.67
N VAL A 62 -5.59 1.58 -4.97
CA VAL A 62 -6.06 1.64 -3.58
C VAL A 62 -7.50 1.15 -3.45
N LEU A 63 -8.39 1.53 -4.36
CA LEU A 63 -9.77 1.03 -4.36
C LEU A 63 -9.81 -0.49 -4.59
N GLY A 64 -9.11 -1.00 -5.61
CA GLY A 64 -9.03 -2.43 -5.88
C GLY A 64 -8.47 -3.22 -4.69
N ALA A 65 -7.52 -2.63 -3.97
CA ALA A 65 -7.01 -3.15 -2.72
C ALA A 65 -8.10 -3.19 -1.63
N VAL A 66 -8.80 -2.09 -1.36
CA VAL A 66 -9.85 -2.04 -0.32
C VAL A 66 -10.93 -3.10 -0.54
N TYR A 67 -11.24 -3.44 -1.80
CA TYR A 67 -12.24 -4.46 -2.15
C TYR A 67 -11.69 -5.89 -2.25
N SER A 68 -10.38 -6.11 -2.11
CA SER A 68 -9.72 -7.43 -2.22
C SER A 68 -9.14 -7.90 -0.88
N ILE A 69 -9.15 -9.22 -0.62
CA ILE A 69 -8.45 -9.84 0.54
C ILE A 69 -6.97 -9.39 0.60
N ASN A 70 -6.33 -9.25 -0.56
CA ASN A 70 -4.92 -8.89 -0.70
C ASN A 70 -4.62 -7.39 -0.55
N GLY A 71 -5.62 -6.52 -0.51
CA GLY A 71 -5.32 -5.09 -0.49
C GLY A 71 -4.91 -4.55 0.86
N LEU A 72 -5.42 -5.14 1.94
CA LEU A 72 -4.94 -4.84 3.30
C LEU A 72 -3.44 -5.17 3.45
N VAL A 73 -2.97 -6.18 2.71
CA VAL A 73 -1.55 -6.59 2.64
C VAL A 73 -0.68 -5.45 2.11
N LEU A 74 -1.10 -4.87 0.99
CA LEU A 74 -0.35 -3.81 0.32
C LEU A 74 -0.28 -2.55 1.18
N VAL A 75 -1.40 -2.18 1.82
CA VAL A 75 -1.46 -1.03 2.74
C VAL A 75 -0.49 -1.19 3.91
N LEU A 76 -0.42 -2.38 4.52
CA LEU A 76 0.52 -2.65 5.61
C LEU A 76 1.97 -2.66 5.15
N ALA A 77 2.28 -3.37 4.07
CA ALA A 77 3.63 -3.49 3.56
C ALA A 77 4.21 -2.13 3.14
N VAL A 78 3.46 -1.37 2.34
CA VAL A 78 3.88 -0.04 1.88
C VAL A 78 4.02 0.91 3.07
N GLY A 79 3.05 0.92 3.99
CA GLY A 79 3.10 1.79 5.18
C GLY A 79 4.37 1.58 6.02
N ILE A 80 4.76 0.33 6.25
CA ILE A 80 5.97 -0.01 7.00
C ILE A 80 7.23 0.43 6.23
N VAL A 81 7.33 0.12 4.94
CA VAL A 81 8.48 0.50 4.10
C VAL A 81 8.65 2.02 4.07
N TYR A 82 7.55 2.76 4.01
CA TYR A 82 7.57 4.23 4.00
C TYR A 82 8.05 4.82 5.32
N VAL A 83 7.58 4.28 6.46
CA VAL A 83 8.08 4.68 7.78
C VAL A 83 9.57 4.37 7.93
N MET A 84 10.02 3.21 7.42
CA MET A 84 11.44 2.86 7.39
C MET A 84 12.26 3.80 6.51
N ALA A 85 11.75 4.22 5.35
CA ALA A 85 12.39 5.19 4.47
C ALA A 85 12.50 6.57 5.14
N ASN A 86 11.46 7.02 5.84
CA ASN A 86 11.49 8.26 6.62
C ASN A 86 12.56 8.22 7.73
N ILE A 87 12.67 7.09 8.43
CA ILE A 87 13.73 6.88 9.42
C ILE A 87 15.10 6.91 8.71
N ALA A 88 15.24 6.23 7.58
CA ALA A 88 16.49 6.21 6.81
C ALA A 88 16.92 7.63 6.41
N VAL A 89 16.03 8.44 5.83
CA VAL A 89 16.31 9.85 5.46
C VAL A 89 16.77 10.66 6.67
N PHE A 90 16.03 10.58 7.79
CA PHE A 90 16.42 11.28 9.01
C PHE A 90 17.80 10.83 9.49
N THR A 91 18.06 9.53 9.53
CA THR A 91 19.34 8.99 10.03
C THR A 91 20.51 9.28 9.10
N PHE A 92 20.31 9.27 7.78
CA PHE A 92 21.32 9.51 6.76
C PHE A 92 21.79 10.97 6.79
N TYR A 93 20.87 11.93 6.71
CA TYR A 93 21.25 13.35 6.77
C TYR A 93 21.82 13.74 8.14
N ARG A 94 21.37 13.11 9.23
CA ARG A 94 21.93 13.38 10.55
C ARG A 94 23.33 12.77 10.75
N ARG A 95 23.72 11.74 9.98
CA ARG A 95 25.00 11.03 10.13
C ARG A 95 26.04 11.45 9.10
N GLU A 96 25.68 11.49 7.82
CA GLU A 96 26.61 11.70 6.72
C GLU A 96 26.64 13.17 6.24
N HIS A 97 25.54 13.91 6.33
CA HIS A 97 25.41 15.28 5.78
C HIS A 97 24.78 16.26 6.79
N GLY A 98 25.33 16.31 8.00
CA GLY A 98 24.78 17.11 9.11
C GLY A 98 24.80 18.63 8.85
N ASP A 99 25.66 19.08 7.95
CA ASP A 99 25.80 20.46 7.48
C ASP A 99 24.64 20.91 6.58
N GLU A 100 23.98 20.00 5.88
CA GLU A 100 22.80 20.26 5.04
C GLU A 100 21.48 19.94 5.76
N PHE A 101 21.54 19.61 7.05
CA PHE A 101 20.38 19.15 7.82
C PHE A 101 19.33 20.25 8.04
N ASN A 102 18.37 20.32 7.12
CA ASN A 102 17.18 21.14 7.31
C ASN A 102 16.13 20.39 8.16
N ILE A 103 15.89 20.87 9.38
CA ILE A 103 14.90 20.29 10.32
C ILE A 103 13.52 20.14 9.68
N LEU A 104 13.09 21.11 8.85
CA LEU A 104 11.77 21.06 8.23
C LEU A 104 11.67 19.86 7.27
N LEU A 105 12.61 19.76 6.32
CA LEU A 105 12.60 18.74 5.27
C LEU A 105 13.02 17.35 5.75
N HIS A 106 13.93 17.26 6.72
CA HIS A 106 14.54 15.99 7.12
C HIS A 106 14.01 15.44 8.45
N ALA A 107 13.25 16.24 9.23
CA ALA A 107 12.62 15.78 10.46
C ALA A 107 11.11 16.02 10.47
N VAL A 108 10.65 17.26 10.27
CA VAL A 108 9.21 17.58 10.40
C VAL A 108 8.39 16.89 9.32
N PHE A 109 8.77 17.01 8.05
CA PHE A 109 8.07 16.34 6.95
C PHE A 109 8.02 14.81 7.12
N PRO A 110 9.16 14.11 7.37
CA PRO A 110 9.16 12.67 7.60
C PRO A 110 8.34 12.23 8.83
N VAL A 111 8.36 13.00 9.92
CA VAL A 111 7.58 12.68 11.13
C VAL A 111 6.09 12.86 10.86
N VAL A 112 5.68 13.97 10.25
CA VAL A 112 4.28 14.23 9.92
C VAL A 112 3.74 13.16 8.96
N SER A 113 4.49 12.79 7.92
CA SER A 113 4.07 11.73 6.99
C SER A 113 4.00 10.37 7.69
N SER A 114 4.94 10.03 8.56
CA SER A 114 4.90 8.79 9.34
C SER A 114 3.67 8.71 10.24
N VAL A 115 3.33 9.81 10.94
CA VAL A 115 2.13 9.88 11.79
C VAL A 115 0.86 9.72 10.95
N ALA A 116 0.77 10.37 9.79
CA ALA A 116 -0.37 10.24 8.89
C ALA A 116 -0.55 8.80 8.39
N LEU A 117 0.54 8.11 8.03
CA LEU A 117 0.50 6.71 7.60
C LEU A 117 0.11 5.77 8.73
N ILE A 118 0.66 5.95 9.93
CA ILE A 118 0.26 5.18 11.11
C ILE A 118 -1.23 5.36 11.40
N TYR A 119 -1.73 6.59 11.28
CA TYR A 119 -3.15 6.87 11.45
C TYR A 119 -4.02 6.21 10.38
N ALA A 120 -3.59 6.26 9.10
CA ALA A 120 -4.29 5.60 8.00
C ALA A 120 -4.38 4.09 8.24
N VAL A 121 -3.26 3.45 8.63
CA VAL A 121 -3.21 2.03 8.99
C VAL A 121 -4.17 1.73 10.16
N TYR A 122 -4.14 2.53 11.22
CA TYR A 122 -5.05 2.36 12.36
C TYR A 122 -6.54 2.41 11.93
N LYS A 123 -6.87 3.39 11.07
CA LYS A 123 -8.24 3.54 10.54
C LYS A 123 -8.66 2.37 9.66
N SER A 124 -7.74 1.74 8.93
CA SER A 124 -8.03 0.58 8.09
C SER A 124 -8.48 -0.66 8.88
N PHE A 125 -8.13 -0.77 10.16
CA PHE A 125 -8.50 -1.91 11.02
C PHE A 125 -9.58 -1.58 12.07
N SER A 126 -10.21 -0.40 12.00
CA SER A 126 -11.20 0.05 12.99
C SER A 126 -12.50 0.50 12.31
N PRO A 127 -13.59 -0.29 12.38
CA PRO A 127 -13.76 -1.54 13.14
C PRO A 127 -13.06 -2.75 12.50
N ALA A 128 -12.70 -3.74 13.34
CA ALA A 128 -11.94 -4.91 12.88
C ALA A 128 -12.67 -5.67 11.76
N PRO A 129 -11.96 -6.11 10.70
CA PRO A 129 -12.56 -6.86 9.60
C PRO A 129 -13.20 -8.16 10.13
N ALA A 130 -14.33 -8.57 9.55
CA ALA A 130 -14.94 -9.85 9.83
C ALA A 130 -14.03 -11.01 9.35
N HIS A 131 -14.11 -12.15 10.02
CA HIS A 131 -13.42 -13.37 9.57
C HIS A 131 -13.88 -13.74 8.14
N PRO A 132 -12.99 -14.12 7.20
CA PRO A 132 -11.57 -14.44 7.36
C PRO A 132 -10.57 -13.29 7.17
N TYR A 133 -11.02 -12.07 6.85
CA TYR A 133 -10.17 -10.93 6.53
C TYR A 133 -9.36 -10.41 7.72
N ASN A 134 -9.75 -10.76 8.94
CA ASN A 134 -8.96 -10.50 10.14
C ASN A 134 -7.62 -11.25 10.16
N LEU A 135 -7.44 -12.27 9.33
CA LEU A 135 -6.18 -13.02 9.21
C LEU A 135 -5.12 -12.29 8.40
N SER A 136 -5.50 -11.44 7.44
CA SER A 136 -4.58 -10.71 6.55
C SER A 136 -3.44 -10.03 7.33
N PRO A 137 -3.70 -9.16 8.33
CA PRO A 137 -2.62 -8.49 9.06
C PRO A 137 -1.63 -9.44 9.75
N TYR A 138 -2.07 -10.63 10.17
CA TYR A 138 -1.18 -11.63 10.79
C TYR A 138 -0.35 -12.37 9.76
N ILE A 139 -0.94 -12.76 8.63
CA ILE A 139 -0.23 -13.45 7.53
C ILE A 139 0.84 -12.52 6.97
N ASP A 140 0.49 -11.26 6.74
CA ASP A 140 1.38 -10.26 6.14
C ASP A 140 2.48 -9.85 7.08
N GLY A 141 2.13 -9.62 8.36
CA GLY A 141 3.11 -9.38 9.42
C GLY A 141 4.10 -10.53 9.52
N GLY A 142 3.62 -11.78 9.44
CA GLY A 142 4.46 -12.97 9.41
C GLY A 142 5.42 -12.99 8.22
N TRP A 143 4.92 -12.74 7.00
CA TRP A 143 5.75 -12.70 5.79
C TRP A 143 6.80 -11.58 5.81
N LEU A 144 6.43 -10.39 6.28
CA LEU A 144 7.36 -9.26 6.45
C LEU A 144 8.46 -9.57 7.46
N VAL A 145 8.11 -10.20 8.59
CA VAL A 145 9.11 -10.63 9.58
C VAL A 145 10.06 -11.66 8.96
N ILE A 146 9.56 -12.61 8.16
CA ILE A 146 10.41 -13.56 7.43
C ILE A 146 11.35 -12.83 6.47
N GLY A 147 10.83 -11.89 5.66
CA GLY A 147 11.65 -11.08 4.75
C GLY A 147 12.72 -10.27 5.49
N MET A 148 12.35 -9.60 6.59
CA MET A 148 13.28 -8.87 7.45
C MET A 148 14.36 -9.80 8.03
N MET A 149 13.98 -10.98 8.51
CA MET A 149 14.93 -11.97 9.04
C MET A 149 15.90 -12.45 7.95
N ILE A 150 15.42 -12.71 6.73
CA ILE A 150 16.28 -13.07 5.58
C ILE A 150 17.28 -11.95 5.31
N LEU A 151 16.83 -10.70 5.25
CA LEU A 151 17.71 -9.55 4.99
C LEU A 151 18.75 -9.36 6.09
N ILE A 152 18.35 -9.46 7.37
CA ILE A 152 19.28 -9.36 8.51
C ILE A 152 20.31 -10.49 8.45
N VAL A 153 19.89 -11.72 8.15
CA VAL A 153 20.80 -12.87 8.01
C VAL A 153 21.74 -12.69 6.82
N MET A 154 21.26 -12.17 5.68
CA MET A 154 22.10 -11.88 4.52
C MET A 154 23.15 -10.81 4.83
N ARG A 155 22.73 -9.72 5.49
CA ARG A 155 23.62 -8.66 5.98
C ARG A 155 24.67 -9.18 6.94
N ALA A 156 24.27 -9.98 7.94
CA ALA A 156 25.18 -10.56 8.92
C ALA A 156 26.17 -11.55 8.30
N ARG A 157 25.85 -12.14 7.13
CA ARG A 157 26.71 -13.07 6.39
C ARG A 157 27.68 -12.39 5.43
N GLY A 158 27.66 -11.06 5.31
CA GLY A 158 28.66 -10.29 4.57
C GLY A 158 28.70 -10.51 3.05
N LYS A 159 27.64 -11.07 2.45
CA LYS A 159 27.56 -11.31 0.99
C LYS A 159 27.09 -10.06 0.22
N GLU A 160 27.54 -8.88 0.61
CA GLU A 160 27.14 -7.60 -0.01
C GLU A 160 28.04 -7.21 -1.17
N GLU A 161 29.15 -7.92 -1.38
CA GLU A 161 30.16 -7.64 -2.39
C GLU A 161 29.60 -7.65 -3.83
N TRP A 162 28.64 -8.54 -4.12
CA TRP A 162 27.95 -8.57 -5.41
C TRP A 162 27.02 -7.35 -5.61
N LEU A 163 26.35 -6.87 -4.54
CA LEU A 163 25.50 -5.67 -4.61
C LEU A 163 26.35 -4.40 -4.79
N ALA A 164 27.50 -4.33 -4.12
CA ALA A 164 28.47 -3.25 -4.29
C ALA A 164 29.05 -3.23 -5.73
N THR A 165 29.37 -4.41 -6.27
CA THR A 165 29.86 -4.55 -7.65
C THR A 165 28.79 -4.18 -8.68
N ALA A 166 27.53 -4.60 -8.46
CA ALA A 166 26.41 -4.25 -9.33
C ALA A 166 26.12 -2.74 -9.31
N GLY A 167 26.19 -2.10 -8.13
CA GLY A 167 26.06 -0.65 -8.00
C GLY A 167 27.18 0.12 -8.71
N ALA A 168 28.43 -0.33 -8.57
CA ALA A 168 29.56 0.25 -9.28
C ALA A 168 29.41 0.13 -10.81
N SER A 169 28.94 -1.01 -11.30
CA SER A 169 28.74 -1.22 -12.74
C SER A 169 27.63 -0.35 -13.35
N LEU A 170 26.58 -0.03 -12.59
CA LEU A 170 25.52 0.89 -13.03
C LEU A 170 25.99 2.34 -13.05
N ALA A 171 26.89 2.72 -12.13
CA ALA A 171 27.51 4.05 -12.10
C ALA A 171 28.43 4.26 -13.32
N ASP A 172 29.25 3.27 -13.66
CA ASP A 172 30.13 3.31 -14.85
C ASP A 172 29.35 3.40 -16.18
N MET A 173 28.13 2.87 -16.23
CA MET A 173 27.24 3.00 -17.40
C MET A 173 26.61 4.39 -17.55
N GLY A 174 26.60 5.20 -16.49
CA GLY A 174 26.14 6.59 -16.53
C GLY A 174 27.20 7.56 -17.06
N GLU A 175 28.46 7.13 -17.12
CA GLU A 175 29.60 7.93 -17.60
C GLU A 175 30.02 7.62 -19.05
N ALA A 176 29.36 6.67 -19.72
CA ALA A 176 29.63 6.24 -21.11
C ALA A 176 28.61 6.79 -22.11
#